data_AF-A0A0G0J6T7-F1
#
_entry.id   AF-A0A0G0J6T7-F1
#
_cell.length_a   1.000
_cell.length_b   1.000
_cell.length_c   1.000
_cell.angle_alpha   90.00
_cell.angle_beta   90.00
_cell.angle_gamma   90.00
#
_symmetry.space_group_name_H-M   'P 1'
#
loop_
_entity.id
_entity.type
_entity.pdbx_description
1 polymer ?
#
loop_
_entity_poly.entity_id
_entity_poly.type
_entity_poly.pdbx_seq_one_letter_code
_entity_poly.pdbx_strand_id
1 'polypeptide(L)'
;MNTYSKEQIINSIETLVRDACMRKTNAFGQGIWTHHIVFVVKYSKMLAQMLGADQEIVEIASLLHDYAGIKDFACSEEHHIHGAQEAETILKAFNYPDDKIEKVKQCVLSHRGSVVIQKNSPEEICVASADAMAHIDQIASLLYAAFNERGKSIEDGKTWVREKLKRSWNKLCPEAQDIVKHKYECALEILK
;
A
#
# COMPACT_ATOMS: atom_id res chain seq x y z
N MET A 1 -7.80 29.25 13.13
CA MET A 1 -7.24 27.94 12.72
C MET A 1 -7.33 27.88 11.20
N ASN A 2 -6.25 27.54 10.50
CA ASN A 2 -6.34 27.35 9.04
C ASN A 2 -7.13 26.07 8.77
N THR A 3 -8.28 26.20 8.10
CA THR A 3 -9.06 25.07 7.61
C THR A 3 -8.55 24.69 6.23
N TYR A 4 -7.89 23.53 6.13
CA TYR A 4 -7.48 22.97 4.85
C TYR A 4 -8.68 22.27 4.19
N SER A 5 -8.84 22.45 2.87
CA SER A 5 -9.76 21.62 2.10
C SER A 5 -9.24 20.19 1.95
N LYS A 6 -10.11 19.22 1.70
CA LYS A 6 -9.74 17.82 1.44
C LYS A 6 -8.66 17.67 0.35
N GLU A 7 -8.76 18.48 -0.70
CA GLU A 7 -7.84 18.46 -1.83
C GLU A 7 -6.46 18.98 -1.43
N GLN A 8 -6.40 20.04 -0.62
CA GLN A 8 -5.13 20.54 -0.09
C GLN A 8 -4.45 19.52 0.83
N ILE A 9 -5.22 18.80 1.66
CA ILE A 9 -4.68 17.76 2.53
C ILE A 9 -4.10 16.62 1.68
N ILE A 10 -4.87 16.08 0.75
CA ILE A 10 -4.44 14.98 -0.14
C ILE A 10 -3.19 15.38 -0.94
N ASN A 11 -3.19 16.55 -1.58
CA ASN A 11 -2.04 17.03 -2.37
C ASN A 11 -0.78 17.21 -1.51
N SER A 12 -0.93 17.66 -0.26
CA SER A 12 0.18 17.81 0.67
C SER A 12 0.75 16.46 1.10
N ILE A 13 -0.12 15.49 1.39
CA ILE A 13 0.27 14.11 1.73
C ILE A 13 0.93 13.42 0.53
N GLU A 14 0.37 13.57 -0.67
CA GLU A 14 0.93 13.03 -1.90
C GLU A 14 2.36 13.55 -2.12
N THR A 15 2.55 14.87 -1.98
CA THR A 15 3.87 15.51 -2.10
C THR A 15 4.83 14.98 -1.05
N LEU A 16 4.39 14.89 0.21
CA LEU A 16 5.20 14.34 1.32
C LEU A 16 5.70 12.92 1.03
N VAL A 17 4.79 12.03 0.62
CA VAL A 17 5.10 10.61 0.36
C VAL A 17 5.98 10.49 -0.87
N ARG A 18 5.67 11.22 -1.96
CA ARG A 18 6.48 11.23 -3.17
C ARG A 18 7.89 11.70 -2.87
N ASP A 19 8.06 12.79 -2.14
CA ASP A 19 9.38 13.32 -1.79
C ASP A 19 10.16 12.33 -0.94
N ALA A 20 9.51 11.62 0.00
CA ALA A 20 10.14 10.55 0.76
C ALA A 20 10.60 9.39 -0.13
N CYS A 21 9.79 8.99 -1.11
CA CYS A 21 10.16 7.97 -2.09
C CYS A 21 11.39 8.37 -2.93
N MET A 22 11.53 9.66 -3.25
CA MET A 22 12.62 10.18 -4.08
C MET A 22 13.95 10.36 -3.33
N ARG A 23 13.97 10.27 -1.99
CA ARG A 23 15.20 10.41 -1.20
C ARG A 23 16.19 9.31 -1.54
N LYS A 24 17.48 9.66 -1.58
CA LYS A 24 18.58 8.69 -1.76
C LYS A 24 18.69 7.69 -0.60
N THR A 25 18.15 8.04 0.57
CA THR A 25 18.12 7.20 1.77
C THR A 25 16.98 6.18 1.77
N ASN A 26 16.05 6.25 0.82
CA ASN A 26 14.96 5.28 0.71
C ASN A 26 15.50 3.90 0.29
N ALA A 27 15.40 2.93 1.18
CA ALA A 27 15.89 1.56 0.97
C ALA A 27 15.11 0.78 -0.09
N PHE A 28 13.89 1.19 -0.44
CA PHE A 28 13.06 0.56 -1.47
C PHE A 28 13.28 1.14 -2.88
N GLY A 29 14.16 2.14 -2.99
CA GLY A 29 14.42 2.84 -4.24
C GLY A 29 13.26 3.73 -4.71
N GLN A 30 13.58 4.63 -5.64
CA GLN A 30 12.62 5.62 -6.15
C GLN A 30 11.43 4.99 -6.91
N GLY A 31 11.62 3.76 -7.42
CA GLY A 31 10.61 3.00 -8.15
C GLY A 31 9.38 2.65 -7.32
N ILE A 32 9.46 2.66 -5.98
CA ILE A 32 8.31 2.40 -5.11
C ILE A 32 7.17 3.40 -5.35
N TRP A 33 7.47 4.64 -5.72
CA TRP A 33 6.44 5.62 -6.08
C TRP A 33 5.66 5.16 -7.32
N THR A 34 6.39 4.91 -8.42
CA THR A 34 5.81 4.69 -9.75
C THR A 34 5.26 3.28 -9.96
N HIS A 35 5.79 2.28 -9.25
CA HIS A 35 5.43 0.86 -9.43
C HIS A 35 4.74 0.26 -8.20
N HIS A 36 4.47 1.05 -7.16
CA HIS A 36 3.71 0.58 -6.00
C HIS A 36 2.67 1.61 -5.55
N ILE A 37 3.08 2.72 -4.92
CA ILE A 37 2.15 3.68 -4.28
C ILE A 37 1.09 4.19 -5.26
N VAL A 38 1.48 4.60 -6.47
CA VAL A 38 0.53 5.07 -7.50
C VAL A 38 -0.49 3.99 -7.88
N PHE A 39 -0.08 2.72 -7.94
CA PHE A 39 -0.97 1.60 -8.24
C PHE A 39 -1.90 1.29 -7.06
N VAL A 40 -1.42 1.40 -5.82
CA VAL A 40 -2.27 1.25 -4.63
C VAL A 40 -3.36 2.32 -4.62
N VAL A 41 -3.02 3.60 -4.83
CA VAL A 41 -4.00 4.70 -4.90
C VAL A 41 -5.00 4.48 -6.05
N LYS A 42 -4.52 4.09 -7.24
CA LYS A 42 -5.39 3.80 -8.39
C LYS A 42 -6.42 2.71 -8.06
N TYR A 43 -5.94 1.58 -7.54
CA TYR A 43 -6.81 0.44 -7.25
C TYR A 43 -7.73 0.67 -6.07
N SER A 44 -7.26 1.40 -5.06
CA SER A 44 -8.06 1.66 -3.86
C SER A 44 -9.23 2.60 -4.17
N LYS A 45 -9.04 3.63 -5.00
CA LYS A 45 -10.14 4.51 -5.47
C LYS A 45 -11.17 3.74 -6.30
N MET A 46 -10.71 2.86 -7.19
CA MET A 46 -11.59 2.01 -7.99
C MET A 46 -12.42 1.08 -7.10
N LEU A 47 -11.79 0.40 -6.13
CA LEU A 47 -12.50 -0.45 -5.18
C LEU A 47 -13.43 0.34 -4.28
N ALA A 48 -13.05 1.54 -3.83
CA ALA A 48 -13.91 2.39 -3.01
C ALA A 48 -15.21 2.75 -3.74
N GLN A 49 -15.14 3.02 -5.05
CA GLN A 49 -16.33 3.22 -5.86
C GLN A 49 -17.20 1.97 -5.97
N MET A 50 -16.60 0.79 -6.12
CA MET A 50 -17.34 -0.48 -6.25
C MET A 50 -17.98 -0.94 -4.94
N LEU A 51 -17.28 -0.75 -3.82
CA LEU A 51 -17.67 -1.25 -2.50
C LEU A 51 -18.40 -0.21 -1.63
N GLY A 52 -18.56 1.01 -2.13
CA GLY A 52 -19.21 2.10 -1.40
C GLY A 52 -18.40 2.61 -0.21
N ALA A 53 -17.06 2.50 -0.27
CA ALA A 53 -16.18 3.01 0.77
C ALA A 53 -15.95 4.53 0.65
N ASP A 54 -15.59 5.20 1.75
CA ASP A 54 -15.22 6.61 1.72
C ASP A 54 -13.91 6.81 0.93
N GLN A 55 -14.03 7.37 -0.28
CA GLN A 55 -12.89 7.59 -1.18
C GLN A 55 -11.81 8.50 -0.59
N GLU A 56 -12.17 9.46 0.27
CA GLU A 56 -11.21 10.37 0.92
C GLU A 56 -10.34 9.58 1.91
N ILE A 57 -10.96 8.75 2.75
CA ILE A 57 -10.26 7.89 3.70
C ILE A 57 -9.35 6.91 2.97
N VAL A 58 -9.88 6.26 1.93
CA VAL A 58 -9.15 5.23 1.18
C VAL A 58 -7.94 5.83 0.45
N GLU A 59 -8.08 6.99 -0.18
CA GLU A 59 -6.99 7.67 -0.87
C GLU A 59 -5.87 8.10 0.10
N ILE A 60 -6.23 8.73 1.23
CA ILE A 60 -5.27 9.13 2.25
C ILE A 60 -4.54 7.91 2.84
N ALA A 61 -5.27 6.86 3.22
CA ALA A 61 -4.68 5.64 3.76
C ALA A 61 -3.76 4.95 2.73
N SER A 62 -4.13 4.97 1.45
CA SER A 62 -3.32 4.41 0.37
C SER A 62 -2.02 5.17 0.16
N LEU A 63 -2.00 6.50 0.33
CA LEU A 63 -0.77 7.28 0.26
C LEU A 63 0.15 6.97 1.47
N LEU A 64 -0.42 6.75 2.64
CA LEU A 64 0.33 6.64 3.90
C LEU A 64 0.72 5.22 4.30
N HIS A 65 0.15 4.17 3.70
CA HIS A 65 0.27 2.79 4.20
C HIS A 65 1.71 2.30 4.44
N ASP A 66 2.63 2.65 3.54
CA ASP A 66 4.04 2.27 3.59
C ASP A 66 4.97 3.43 4.01
N TYR A 67 4.41 4.62 4.28
CA TYR A 67 5.19 5.84 4.50
C TYR A 67 6.20 5.70 5.64
N ALA A 68 5.84 5.05 6.74
CA ALA A 68 6.77 4.85 7.87
C ALA A 68 8.03 4.08 7.45
N GLY A 69 7.89 2.98 6.70
CA GLY A 69 9.03 2.22 6.21
C GLY A 69 9.85 2.99 5.18
N ILE A 70 9.21 3.76 4.31
CA ILE A 70 9.87 4.60 3.30
C ILE A 70 10.68 5.72 3.95
N LYS A 71 10.12 6.35 4.98
CA LYS A 71 10.73 7.44 5.74
C LYS A 71 11.93 6.93 6.55
N ASP A 72 11.77 5.79 7.22
CA ASP A 72 12.78 5.15 8.04
C ASP A 72 12.72 3.63 7.91
N PHE A 73 13.77 3.04 7.34
CA PHE A 73 13.83 1.60 7.10
C PHE A 73 13.86 0.79 8.41
N ALA A 74 14.26 1.38 9.54
CA ALA A 74 14.18 0.72 10.84
C ALA A 74 12.73 0.37 11.22
N CYS A 75 11.75 1.12 10.70
CA CYS A 75 10.33 0.85 10.91
C CYS A 75 9.77 -0.21 9.95
N SER A 76 10.54 -0.74 9.00
CA SER A 76 10.02 -1.60 7.92
C SER A 76 9.41 -2.91 8.40
N GLU A 77 9.87 -3.48 9.51
CA GLU A 77 9.33 -4.73 10.07
C GLU A 77 7.91 -4.55 10.61
N GLU A 78 7.67 -3.42 11.29
CA GLU A 78 6.41 -3.04 11.92
C GLU A 78 5.74 -1.83 11.24
N HIS A 79 5.99 -1.63 9.94
CA HIS A 79 5.58 -0.40 9.22
C HIS A 79 4.08 -0.13 9.28
N HIS A 80 3.23 -1.15 9.36
CA HIS A 80 1.80 -0.99 9.62
C HIS A 80 1.45 -0.32 10.97
N ILE A 81 2.19 -0.60 12.05
CA ILE A 81 2.00 0.01 13.37
C ILE A 81 2.55 1.43 13.38
N HIS A 82 3.80 1.59 12.94
CA HIS A 82 4.43 2.92 12.84
C HIS A 82 3.72 3.81 11.82
N GLY A 83 3.21 3.23 10.73
CA GLY A 83 2.45 3.91 9.68
C GLY A 83 1.14 4.48 10.22
N ALA A 84 0.43 3.72 11.06
CA ALA A 84 -0.76 4.24 11.72
C ALA A 84 -0.42 5.43 12.65
N GLN A 85 0.70 5.38 13.38
CA GLN A 85 1.16 6.48 14.24
C GLN A 85 1.59 7.73 13.43
N GLU A 86 2.30 7.53 12.32
CA GLU A 86 2.68 8.62 11.40
C GLU A 86 1.44 9.23 10.75
N ALA A 87 0.47 8.42 10.31
CA ALA A 87 -0.78 8.90 9.74
C ALA A 87 -1.55 9.78 10.73
N GLU A 88 -1.64 9.36 12.00
CA GLU A 88 -2.25 10.17 13.06
C GLU A 88 -1.53 11.52 13.23
N THR A 89 -0.19 11.50 13.31
CA THR A 89 0.63 12.70 13.51
C THR A 89 0.45 13.69 12.35
N ILE A 90 0.52 13.19 11.12
CA ILE A 90 0.38 14.00 9.90
C ILE A 90 -1.02 14.62 9.83
N LEU A 91 -2.07 13.82 10.06
CA LEU A 91 -3.45 14.28 9.91
C LEU A 91 -3.87 15.25 11.02
N LYS A 92 -3.37 15.07 12.25
CA LYS A 92 -3.56 16.05 13.33
C LYS A 92 -2.95 17.41 12.99
N ALA A 93 -1.81 17.45 12.29
CA ALA A 93 -1.21 18.71 11.85
C ALA A 93 -2.08 19.49 10.83
N PHE A 94 -2.98 18.80 10.13
CA PHE A 94 -3.97 19.41 9.23
C PHE A 94 -5.31 19.73 9.93
N ASN A 95 -5.45 19.49 11.23
CA ASN A 95 -6.73 19.51 11.95
C ASN A 95 -7.79 18.60 11.30
N TYR A 96 -7.38 17.43 10.80
CA TYR A 96 -8.29 16.44 10.24
C TYR A 96 -9.18 15.85 11.35
N PRO A 97 -10.47 15.54 11.10
CA PRO A 97 -11.38 15.05 12.13
C PRO A 97 -10.91 13.74 12.77
N ASP A 98 -10.94 13.65 14.10
CA ASP A 98 -10.42 12.50 14.87
C ASP A 98 -11.11 11.17 14.47
N ASP A 99 -12.41 11.19 14.19
CA ASP A 99 -13.17 10.02 13.74
C ASP A 99 -12.68 9.51 12.37
N LYS A 100 -12.30 10.42 11.48
CA LYS A 100 -11.70 10.10 10.18
C LYS A 100 -10.26 9.65 10.30
N ILE A 101 -9.48 10.25 11.21
CA ILE A 101 -8.11 9.81 11.51
C ILE A 101 -8.12 8.35 11.93
N GLU A 102 -9.03 7.94 12.82
CA GLU A 102 -9.08 6.56 13.29
C GLU A 102 -9.40 5.58 12.15
N LYS A 103 -10.29 5.93 11.22
CA LYS A 103 -10.53 5.10 10.03
C LYS A 103 -9.28 4.94 9.16
N VAL A 104 -8.54 6.02 8.92
CA VAL A 104 -7.27 5.97 8.17
C VAL A 104 -6.27 5.06 8.88
N LYS A 105 -6.12 5.21 10.21
CA LYS A 105 -5.22 4.38 11.01
C LYS A 105 -5.56 2.90 10.91
N GLN A 106 -6.84 2.53 10.99
CA GLN A 106 -7.26 1.14 10.86
C GLN A 106 -6.93 0.57 9.48
N CYS A 107 -7.13 1.36 8.41
CA CYS A 107 -6.73 0.95 7.06
C CYS A 107 -5.22 0.69 6.97
N VAL A 108 -4.39 1.61 7.50
CA VAL A 108 -2.94 1.47 7.49
C VAL A 108 -2.48 0.33 8.40
N LEU A 109 -3.15 0.08 9.52
CA LEU A 109 -2.80 -1.02 10.42
C LEU A 109 -3.11 -2.38 9.78
N SER A 110 -4.27 -2.52 9.13
CA SER A 110 -4.78 -3.83 8.66
C SER A 110 -4.39 -4.20 7.22
N HIS A 111 -3.65 -3.33 6.51
CA HIS A 111 -3.31 -3.54 5.10
C HIS A 111 -2.32 -4.70 4.88
N ARG A 112 -1.39 -4.95 5.81
CA ARG A 112 -0.22 -5.81 5.57
C ARG A 112 -0.61 -7.28 5.39
N GLY A 113 -0.11 -7.92 4.33
CA GLY A 113 -0.46 -9.33 4.02
C GLY A 113 0.28 -10.40 4.83
N SER A 114 1.38 -10.07 5.51
CA SER A 114 2.13 -11.01 6.36
C SER A 114 1.68 -10.99 7.83
N VAL A 115 0.78 -10.08 8.20
CA VAL A 115 0.15 -10.03 9.53
C VAL A 115 -1.35 -10.10 9.29
N VAL A 116 -1.98 -11.21 9.69
CA VAL A 116 -3.41 -11.42 9.43
C VAL A 116 -4.22 -10.60 10.43
N ILE A 117 -4.70 -9.44 9.97
CA ILE A 117 -5.61 -8.57 10.71
C ILE A 117 -6.97 -8.60 10.00
N GLN A 118 -8.03 -8.85 10.78
CA GLN A 118 -9.40 -8.83 10.30
C GLN A 118 -9.78 -7.40 9.85
N LYS A 119 -10.34 -7.29 8.64
CA LYS A 119 -10.81 -6.01 8.09
C LYS A 119 -12.27 -5.84 8.45
N ASN A 120 -12.63 -4.74 9.11
CA ASN A 120 -13.97 -4.55 9.65
C ASN A 120 -14.77 -3.47 8.90
N SER A 121 -14.18 -2.83 7.90
CA SER A 121 -14.79 -1.78 7.10
C SER A 121 -14.49 -1.92 5.60
N PRO A 122 -15.36 -1.38 4.72
CA PRO A 122 -15.07 -1.28 3.29
C PRO A 122 -13.75 -0.58 2.99
N GLU A 123 -13.39 0.45 3.74
CA GLU A 123 -12.14 1.20 3.55
C GLU A 123 -10.91 0.32 3.78
N GLU A 124 -10.90 -0.45 4.88
CA GLU A 124 -9.83 -1.41 5.17
C GLU A 124 -9.70 -2.47 4.08
N ILE A 125 -10.83 -2.99 3.59
CA ILE A 125 -10.86 -3.97 2.49
C ILE A 125 -10.28 -3.37 1.21
N CYS A 126 -10.64 -2.12 0.88
CA CYS A 126 -10.16 -1.42 -0.31
C CYS A 126 -8.65 -1.25 -0.28
N VAL A 127 -8.09 -0.69 0.81
CA VAL A 127 -6.64 -0.41 0.91
C VAL A 127 -5.85 -1.71 0.92
N ALA A 128 -6.28 -2.70 1.69
CA ALA A 128 -5.61 -3.99 1.76
C ALA A 128 -5.64 -4.73 0.41
N SER A 129 -6.78 -4.74 -0.27
CA SER A 129 -6.90 -5.37 -1.60
C SER A 129 -6.07 -4.61 -2.63
N ALA A 130 -6.11 -3.28 -2.63
CA ALA A 130 -5.33 -2.45 -3.56
C ALA A 130 -3.81 -2.66 -3.42
N ASP A 131 -3.29 -2.78 -2.20
CA ASP A 131 -1.90 -3.15 -1.96
C ASP A 131 -1.54 -4.52 -2.59
N ALA A 132 -2.41 -5.51 -2.42
CA ALA A 132 -2.23 -6.82 -3.06
C ALA A 132 -2.34 -6.75 -4.60
N MET A 133 -3.28 -5.97 -5.13
CA MET A 133 -3.44 -5.77 -6.56
C MET A 133 -2.21 -5.09 -7.17
N ALA A 134 -1.63 -4.09 -6.51
CA ALA A 134 -0.41 -3.43 -6.97
C ALA A 134 0.76 -4.42 -7.08
N HIS A 135 0.92 -5.32 -6.10
CA HIS A 135 1.93 -6.38 -6.16
C HIS A 135 1.72 -7.35 -7.34
N ILE A 136 0.46 -7.69 -7.66
CA ILE A 136 0.12 -8.59 -8.77
C ILE A 136 0.23 -7.89 -10.12
N ASP A 137 -0.13 -6.61 -10.21
CA ASP A 137 0.00 -5.84 -11.45
C ASP A 137 1.48 -5.56 -11.75
N GLN A 138 2.26 -5.20 -10.73
CA GLN A 138 3.64 -4.76 -10.86
C GLN A 138 4.64 -5.87 -10.47
N ILE A 139 4.50 -7.06 -11.05
CA ILE A 139 5.40 -8.20 -10.83
C ILE A 139 6.87 -7.83 -11.11
N ALA A 140 7.13 -6.97 -12.10
CA ALA A 140 8.47 -6.48 -12.39
C ALA A 140 9.13 -5.81 -11.18
N SER A 141 8.36 -5.05 -10.39
CA SER A 141 8.83 -4.44 -9.13
C SER A 141 9.20 -5.51 -8.10
N LEU A 142 8.40 -6.58 -7.99
CA LEU A 142 8.72 -7.70 -7.10
C LEU A 142 9.96 -8.48 -7.53
N LEU A 143 10.16 -8.68 -8.83
CA LEU A 143 11.35 -9.32 -9.38
C LEU A 143 12.60 -8.46 -9.10
N TYR A 144 12.51 -7.15 -9.31
CA TYR A 144 13.57 -6.22 -8.96
C TYR A 144 13.91 -6.29 -7.47
N ALA A 145 12.90 -6.26 -6.59
CA ALA A 145 13.11 -6.41 -5.15
C ALA A 145 13.76 -7.75 -4.78
N ALA A 146 13.39 -8.84 -5.45
CA ALA A 146 13.96 -10.16 -5.19
C ALA A 146 15.44 -10.26 -5.60
N PHE A 147 15.75 -9.87 -6.84
CA PHE A 147 17.08 -10.10 -7.42
C PHE A 147 18.06 -8.97 -7.12
N ASN A 148 17.62 -7.72 -7.18
CA ASN A 148 18.50 -6.56 -7.00
C ASN A 148 18.61 -6.16 -5.53
N GLU A 149 17.48 -5.90 -4.86
CA GLU A 149 17.52 -5.36 -3.49
C GLU A 149 17.87 -6.43 -2.45
N ARG A 150 17.40 -7.67 -2.67
CA ARG A 150 17.60 -8.79 -1.74
C ARG A 150 18.70 -9.76 -2.17
N GLY A 151 19.33 -9.54 -3.33
CA GLY A 151 20.45 -10.35 -3.83
C GLY A 151 20.14 -11.84 -3.97
N LYS A 152 18.89 -12.23 -4.23
CA LYS A 152 18.49 -13.64 -4.29
C LYS A 152 18.99 -14.31 -5.57
N SER A 153 19.26 -15.61 -5.49
CA SER A 153 19.45 -16.46 -6.67
C SER A 153 18.18 -16.50 -7.52
N ILE A 154 18.27 -17.00 -8.76
CA ILE A 154 17.12 -17.16 -9.65
C ILE A 154 16.02 -18.01 -8.97
N GLU A 155 16.38 -19.15 -8.39
CA GLU A 155 15.41 -20.07 -7.77
C GLU A 155 14.81 -19.52 -6.47
N ASP A 156 15.64 -18.91 -5.61
CA ASP A 156 15.16 -18.29 -4.37
C ASP A 156 14.30 -17.07 -4.64
N GLY A 157 14.65 -16.28 -5.67
CA GLY A 157 13.90 -15.11 -6.09
C GLY A 157 12.54 -15.49 -6.68
N LYS A 158 12.50 -16.47 -7.60
CA LYS A 158 11.23 -17.03 -8.12
C LYS A 158 10.33 -17.49 -6.98
N THR A 159 10.88 -18.27 -6.04
CA THR A 159 10.15 -18.79 -4.89
C THR A 159 9.64 -17.66 -4.00
N TRP A 160 10.48 -16.67 -3.69
CA TRP A 160 10.09 -15.53 -2.87
C TRP A 160 8.96 -14.71 -3.50
N VAL A 161 9.04 -14.42 -4.81
CA VAL A 161 7.99 -13.69 -5.52
C VAL A 161 6.69 -14.50 -5.52
N ARG A 162 6.75 -15.80 -5.82
CA ARG A 162 5.58 -16.70 -5.83
C ARG A 162 4.87 -16.71 -4.48
N GLU A 163 5.61 -16.82 -3.38
CA GLU A 163 5.04 -16.79 -2.04
C GLU A 163 4.47 -15.41 -1.68
N LYS A 164 5.09 -14.31 -2.15
CA LYS A 164 4.53 -12.96 -1.97
C LYS A 164 3.22 -12.79 -2.75
N LEU A 165 3.13 -13.31 -3.97
CA LEU A 165 1.91 -13.27 -4.77
C LEU A 165 0.79 -14.11 -4.14
N LYS A 166 1.08 -15.30 -3.61
CA LYS A 166 0.08 -16.11 -2.89
C LYS A 166 -0.50 -15.39 -1.67
N ARG A 167 0.36 -14.75 -0.86
CA ARG A 167 -0.11 -13.92 0.27
C ARG A 167 -0.95 -12.73 -0.20
N SER A 168 -0.57 -12.12 -1.32
CA SER A 168 -1.35 -11.03 -1.93
C SER A 168 -2.72 -11.52 -2.38
N TRP A 169 -2.79 -12.65 -3.08
CA TRP A 169 -4.03 -13.27 -3.53
C TRP A 169 -5.00 -13.57 -2.39
N ASN A 170 -4.50 -14.15 -1.30
CA ASN A 170 -5.31 -14.50 -0.12
C ASN A 170 -5.88 -13.29 0.63
N LYS A 171 -5.37 -12.08 0.35
CA LYS A 171 -5.83 -10.83 0.97
C LYS A 171 -6.93 -10.13 0.17
N LEU A 172 -7.07 -10.45 -1.12
CA LEU A 172 -7.99 -9.78 -2.02
C LEU A 172 -9.46 -10.05 -1.65
N CYS A 173 -10.30 -9.03 -1.76
CA CYS A 173 -11.74 -9.22 -1.84
C CYS A 173 -12.16 -9.86 -3.19
N PRO A 174 -13.37 -10.44 -3.30
CA PRO A 174 -13.81 -11.11 -4.52
C PRO A 174 -13.72 -10.25 -5.78
N GLU A 175 -14.15 -8.99 -5.71
CA GLU A 175 -14.11 -8.04 -6.83
C GLU A 175 -12.67 -7.79 -7.27
N ALA A 176 -11.75 -7.66 -6.33
CA ALA A 176 -10.34 -7.47 -6.62
C ALA A 176 -9.71 -8.72 -7.24
N GLN A 177 -10.10 -9.93 -6.78
CA GLN A 177 -9.67 -11.19 -7.38
C GLN A 177 -10.07 -11.26 -8.85
N ASP A 178 -11.32 -10.96 -9.18
CA ASP A 178 -11.80 -10.99 -10.57
C ASP A 178 -10.99 -10.05 -11.48
N ILE A 179 -10.63 -8.87 -10.98
CA ILE A 179 -9.90 -7.86 -11.75
C ILE A 179 -8.45 -8.29 -12.06
N VAL A 180 -7.76 -8.93 -11.11
CA VAL A 180 -6.33 -9.28 -11.27
C VAL A 180 -6.07 -10.76 -11.54
N LYS A 181 -7.11 -11.61 -11.59
CA LYS A 181 -7.00 -13.07 -11.77
C LYS A 181 -6.10 -13.46 -12.93
N HIS A 182 -6.35 -12.90 -14.11
CA HIS A 182 -5.56 -13.21 -15.30
C HIS A 182 -4.08 -12.85 -15.11
N LYS A 183 -3.78 -11.67 -14.55
CA LYS A 183 -2.39 -11.26 -14.27
C LYS A 183 -1.72 -12.17 -13.25
N TYR A 184 -2.44 -12.54 -12.19
CA TYR A 184 -1.96 -13.47 -11.17
C TYR A 184 -1.61 -14.84 -11.75
N GLU A 185 -2.51 -15.42 -12.55
CA GLU A 185 -2.29 -16.72 -13.21
C GLU A 185 -1.10 -16.68 -14.17
N CYS A 186 -0.99 -15.65 -15.01
CA CYS A 186 0.17 -15.45 -15.88
C CYS A 186 1.48 -15.31 -15.07
N ALA A 187 1.45 -14.58 -13.95
CA ALA A 187 2.62 -14.42 -13.08
C ALA A 187 3.10 -15.77 -12.55
N LEU A 188 2.17 -16.58 -12.05
CA LEU A 188 2.49 -17.90 -11.53
C LEU A 188 3.03 -18.83 -12.61
N GLU A 189 2.54 -18.73 -13.85
CA GLU A 189 3.07 -19.49 -14.99
C GLU A 189 4.53 -19.12 -15.29
N ILE A 190 4.84 -17.82 -15.36
CA ILE A 190 6.20 -17.32 -15.60
C ILE A 190 7.15 -17.74 -14.48
N LEU A 191 6.65 -17.78 -13.25
CA LEU A 191 7.43 -18.12 -12.07
C LEU A 191 7.56 -19.63 -11.83
N LYS A 192 7.04 -20.51 -12.69
CA LYS A 192 7.25 -21.96 -12.59
C LYS A 192 8.72 -22.31 -12.68
#